data_AF-A0A950WC73-F1
#
_entry.id   AF-A0A950WC73-F1
#
_cell.length_a   1.000
_cell.length_b   1.000
_cell.length_c   1.000
_cell.angle_alpha   90.00
_cell.angle_beta   90.00
_cell.angle_gamma   90.00
#
_symmetry.space_group_name_H-M   'P 1'
#
loop_
_entity.id
_entity.type
_entity.pdbx_description
1 polymer ?
#
loop_
_entity_poly.entity_id
_entity_poly.type
_entity_poly.pdbx_seq_one_letter_code
_entity_poly.pdbx_strand_id
1 'polypeptide(L)' 'DPYLDFKPTHIEVAAGGDMAVDFGVVHFAPNPKPDDLKNIAKYLVVWKREHGHWKVLYDCWNYNHLK' A
#
# COMPACT_ATOMS: atom_id res chain seq x y z
N ASP A 1 10.63 -8.13 -14.73
CA ASP A 1 10.35 -7.73 -13.34
C ASP A 1 8.88 -7.39 -13.18
N PRO A 2 8.25 -7.78 -12.06
CA PRO A 2 6.90 -7.32 -11.75
C PRO A 2 6.92 -5.80 -11.60
N TYR A 3 6.02 -5.11 -12.30
CA TYR A 3 5.83 -3.68 -12.12
C TYR A 3 4.95 -3.45 -10.88
N LEU A 4 5.47 -2.72 -9.90
CA LEU A 4 4.74 -2.28 -8.72
C LEU A 4 4.98 -0.79 -8.54
N ASP A 5 3.93 0.00 -8.66
CA ASP A 5 3.96 1.44 -8.40
C ASP A 5 2.91 1.76 -7.33
N PHE A 6 3.38 1.87 -6.09
CA PHE A 6 2.56 2.24 -4.94
C PHE A 6 2.29 3.75 -4.97
N LYS A 7 1.02 4.12 -4.83
CA LYS A 7 0.53 5.49 -4.67
C LYS A 7 -0.12 5.63 -3.29
N PRO A 8 0.66 5.85 -2.22
CA PRO A 8 0.10 6.10 -0.90
C PRO A 8 -0.82 7.32 -0.95
N THR A 9 -2.03 7.18 -0.43
CA THR A 9 -2.96 8.31 -0.27
C THR A 9 -2.92 8.86 1.14
N HIS A 10 -2.50 8.04 2.12
CA HIS A 10 -2.30 8.46 3.49
C HIS A 10 -1.20 7.64 4.15
N ILE A 11 -0.47 8.28 5.06
CA ILE A 11 0.51 7.66 5.94
C ILE A 11 0.27 8.24 7.33
N GLU A 12 0.10 7.36 8.32
CA GLU A 12 -0.04 7.74 9.72
C GLU A 12 1.02 7.04 10.55
N VAL A 13 1.73 7.80 11.38
CA VAL A 13 2.67 7.27 12.37
C VAL A 13 2.00 7.41 13.74
N ALA A 14 1.93 6.31 14.49
CA ALA A 14 1.36 6.33 15.82
C ALA A 14 2.15 7.27 16.74
N ALA A 15 1.49 7.88 17.74
CA ALA A 15 2.13 8.81 18.67
C ALA A 15 3.34 8.22 19.41
N GLY A 16 3.36 6.88 19.61
CA GLY A 16 4.49 6.16 20.20
C GLY A 16 5.72 6.04 19.30
N GLY A 17 5.60 6.33 18.00
CA GLY A 17 6.69 6.36 17.02
C GLY A 17 7.24 4.98 16.61
N ASP A 18 6.63 3.90 17.07
CA ASP A 18 7.04 2.51 16.84
C ASP A 18 6.15 1.77 15.84
N MET A 19 5.01 2.36 15.46
CA MET A 19 4.04 1.81 14.53
C MET A 19 3.67 2.85 13.47
N ALA A 20 3.41 2.39 12.25
CA ALA A 20 2.84 3.23 11.20
C ALA A 20 1.90 2.40 10.32
N VAL A 21 1.01 3.09 9.61
CA VAL A 21 0.20 2.50 8.54
C VAL A 21 0.34 3.39 7.30
N ASP A 22 0.53 2.78 6.13
CA ASP A 22 0.27 3.45 4.86
C ASP A 22 -0.74 2.65 4.05
N PHE A 23 -1.59 3.38 3.35
CA PHE A 23 -2.60 2.80 2.49
C PHE A 23 -2.85 3.71 1.28
N GLY A 24 -3.34 3.10 0.21
CA GLY A 24 -3.56 3.78 -1.05
C GLY A 24 -3.88 2.78 -2.15
N VAL A 25 -3.41 3.09 -3.36
CA VAL A 25 -3.53 2.20 -4.50
C VAL A 25 -2.17 1.70 -4.97
N VAL A 26 -2.14 0.50 -5.52
CA VAL A 26 -0.97 -0.08 -6.17
C VAL A 26 -1.30 -0.38 -7.62
N HIS A 27 -0.39 -0.01 -8.52
CA HIS A 27 -0.49 -0.30 -9.93
C HIS A 27 0.41 -1.48 -10.32
N PHE A 28 -0.16 -2.44 -11.05
CA PHE A 28 0.54 -3.65 -11.52
C PHE A 28 1.02 -3.55 -12.99
N ALA A 29 0.75 -2.42 -13.66
CA ALA A 29 1.19 -2.13 -15.02
C ALA A 29 1.50 -0.63 -15.19
N PRO A 30 2.42 -0.25 -16.10
CA PRO A 30 2.66 1.15 -16.42
C PRO A 30 1.46 1.79 -17.12
N ASN A 31 1.26 3.10 -16.91
CA ASN A 31 0.16 3.88 -17.48
C ASN A 31 -1.24 3.26 -17.31
N PRO A 32 -1.62 2.80 -16.10
CA PRO A 32 -2.93 2.20 -15.90
C PRO A 32 -4.00 3.28 -16.07
N LYS A 33 -5.10 2.90 -16.74
CA LYS A 33 -6.26 3.78 -16.86
C LYS A 33 -7.09 3.71 -15.57
N PRO A 34 -7.82 4.78 -15.20
CA PRO A 34 -8.61 4.78 -13.96
C PRO A 34 -9.65 3.65 -13.85
N ASP A 35 -10.11 3.13 -14.98
CA ASP A 35 -11.07 2.01 -15.09
C ASP A 35 -10.40 0.63 -15.21
N ASP A 36 -9.07 0.55 -15.07
CA ASP A 36 -8.31 -0.70 -15.15
C ASP A 36 -8.35 -1.47 -13.83
N LEU A 37 -9.51 -2.09 -13.56
CA LEU A 37 -9.78 -2.85 -12.34
C LEU A 37 -8.86 -4.06 -12.13
N LYS A 38 -8.17 -4.51 -13.19
CA LYS A 38 -7.25 -5.66 -13.13
C LYS A 38 -5.82 -5.24 -12.79
N ASN A 39 -5.45 -3.99 -13.09
CA ASN A 39 -4.10 -3.48 -12.84
C ASN A 39 -4.05 -2.43 -11.72
N ILE A 40 -5.18 -2.08 -11.11
CA ILE A 40 -5.25 -1.21 -9.93
C ILE A 40 -5.87 -1.97 -8.76
N ALA A 41 -5.14 -2.08 -7.65
CA ALA A 41 -5.65 -2.57 -6.38
C ALA A 41 -5.54 -1.51 -5.29
N LYS A 42 -6.29 -1.71 -4.20
CA LYS A 42 -6.07 -0.99 -2.94
C LYS A 42 -5.25 -1.84 -1.99
N TYR A 43 -4.45 -1.18 -1.18
CA TYR A 43 -3.54 -1.84 -0.23
C TYR A 43 -3.56 -1.15 1.14
N LEU A 44 -3.11 -1.89 2.14
CA LEU A 44 -2.80 -1.39 3.48
C LEU A 44 -1.56 -2.14 3.98
N VAL A 45 -0.53 -1.40 4.41
CA VAL A 45 0.64 -1.96 5.07
C VAL A 45 0.76 -1.38 6.46
N VAL A 46 0.86 -2.27 7.45
CA VAL A 46 1.23 -1.91 8.82
C VAL A 46 2.73 -2.13 8.98
N TRP A 47 3.39 -1.12 9.51
CA TRP A 47 4.81 -1.11 9.79
C TRP A 47 5.06 -1.11 11.28
N LYS A 48 6.15 -1.78 11.66
CA LYS A 48 6.71 -1.73 13.02
C LYS A 48 8.16 -1.28 12.95
N ARG A 49 8.55 -0.41 13.87
CA ARG A 49 9.94 0.03 14.02
C ARG A 49 10.67 -0.90 14.97
N GLU A 50 11.66 -1.61 14.47
CA GLU A 50 12.50 -2.53 15.24
C GLU A 50 13.95 -2.10 15.15
N HIS A 51 14.58 -1.84 16.30
CA HIS A 51 15.97 -1.35 16.39
C HIS A 51 16.24 -0.13 15.49
N GLY A 52 15.27 0.79 15.41
CA GLY A 52 15.37 2.00 14.60
C GLY A 52 14.96 1.85 13.13
N HIS A 53 14.72 0.63 12.65
CA HIS A 53 14.37 0.33 11.25
C HIS A 53 12.90 -0.03 11.10
N TRP A 54 12.23 0.53 10.10
CA TRP A 54 10.87 0.13 9.74
C TRP A 54 10.86 -1.22 9.03
N LYS A 55 9.94 -2.09 9.45
CA LYS A 55 9.68 -3.40 8.84
C LYS A 55 8.20 -3.58 8.62
N VAL A 56 7.84 -4.29 7.56
CA VAL A 56 6.46 -4.71 7.32
C VAL A 56 6.05 -5.69 8.41
N LEU A 57 4.99 -5.35 9.15
CA LEU A 57 4.35 -6.22 10.12
C LEU A 57 3.16 -6.95 9.50
N TYR A 58 2.41 -6.26 8.65
CA TYR A 58 1.25 -6.81 7.94
C TYR A 58 1.12 -6.11 6.59
N ASP A 59 0.87 -6.87 5.54
CA ASP A 59 0.62 -6.37 4.19
C ASP A 59 -0.63 -7.07 3.65
N CYS A 60 -1.64 -6.30 3.28
CA CYS A 60 -2.81 -6.81 2.61
C CYS A 60 -3.26 -5.90 1.47
N TRP A 61 -3.85 -6.51 0.45
CA TRP A 61 -4.36 -5.80 -0.71
C TRP A 61 -5.51 -6.58 -1.34
N ASN A 62 -6.32 -5.90 -2.15
CA ASN A 62 -7.33 -6.53 -2.98
C ASN A 62 -7.73 -5.63 -4.17
N TYR A 63 -8.23 -6.26 -5.23
CA TYR A 63 -8.78 -5.54 -6.38
C TYR A 63 -10.07 -4.81 -6.01
N ASN A 64 -10.38 -3.76 -6.77
CA ASN A 64 -11.70 -3.14 -6.73
C ASN A 64 -12.66 -3.98 -7.58
N HIS A 65 -13.83 -4.29 -7.01
CA HIS A 65 -14.95 -4.84 -7.78
C HIS A 65 -15.94 -3.70 -8.03
N LEU A 66 -16.35 -3.51 -9.28
CA LEU A 66 -17.57 -2.77 -9.56
C LEU A 66 -18.74 -3.61 -9.03
N LYS A 67 -19.67 -2.97 -8.32
CA LYS A 67 -20.97 -3.57 -8.01
C LYS A 67 -21.79 -3.74 -9.28
#